data_AF-A0A7S2LPB4-F1
#
_entry.id   AF-A0A7S2LPB4-F1
#
_cell.length_a   1.000
_cell.length_b   1.000
_cell.length_c   1.000
_cell.angle_alpha   90.00
_cell.angle_beta   90.00
_cell.angle_gamma   90.00
#
_symmetry.space_group_name_H-M   'P 1'
#
loop_
_entity.id
_entity.type
_entity.pdbx_description
1 polymer ?
#
loop_
_entity_poly.entity_id
_entity_poly.type
_entity_poly.pdbx_seq_one_letter_code
_entity_poly.pdbx_strand_id
1 'polypeptide(L)'
;ENTSSVCISVVGDWTSKLHKMLERPTSRPAWIRGPFLQTHQRAIDYDNVISVTTGIGITPALSLMSLHGANRRINLVWICRDSSLVEYFLTSMVPSALTSPNALTLIYFTGNLGLKIPDDLPANIHVFSGRPDLEHVIIGLVYSMESGEMRVGELASYWGEVTRIEPAAMDSMNTVLRLLTVYNVNEIYNTALEFSREASTKTNISLSGLHAAICELSNKFCTDFATLDKLFALFDKDE
;
A
#
# COMPACT_ATOMS: atom_id res chain seq x y z
N GLU A 1 10.36 -8.38 -19.82
CA GLU A 1 9.25 -9.29 -20.19
C GLU A 1 7.97 -8.47 -20.26
N ASN A 2 7.12 -8.68 -21.28
CA ASN A 2 5.88 -7.92 -21.45
C ASN A 2 4.77 -8.53 -20.60
N THR A 3 4.58 -8.02 -19.38
CA THR A 3 3.53 -8.46 -18.46
C THR A 3 2.54 -7.32 -18.20
N SER A 4 1.28 -7.67 -17.94
CA SER A 4 0.25 -6.72 -17.48
C SER A 4 -0.16 -7.10 -16.06
N SER A 5 -0.24 -6.11 -15.18
CA SER A 5 -0.64 -6.31 -13.78
C SER A 5 -2.01 -5.70 -13.52
N VAL A 6 -2.82 -6.38 -12.69
CA VAL A 6 -4.14 -5.91 -12.26
C VAL A 6 -4.21 -6.06 -10.74
N CYS A 7 -4.61 -4.98 -10.06
CA CYS A 7 -4.87 -5.00 -8.61
C CYS A 7 -6.38 -5.13 -8.39
N ILE A 8 -6.81 -6.20 -7.72
CA ILE A 8 -8.24 -6.51 -7.50
C ILE A 8 -8.51 -6.50 -5.99
N SER A 9 -9.34 -5.56 -5.52
CA SER A 9 -9.80 -5.51 -4.14
C SER A 9 -10.88 -6.57 -3.88
N VAL A 10 -10.96 -7.06 -2.64
CA VAL A 10 -11.99 -8.02 -2.20
C VAL A 10 -13.25 -7.24 -1.79
N VAL A 11 -14.26 -7.24 -2.66
CA VAL A 11 -15.49 -6.45 -2.45
C VAL A 11 -16.78 -7.25 -2.66
N GLY A 12 -16.72 -8.49 -3.16
CA GLY A 12 -17.89 -9.34 -3.31
C GLY A 12 -17.55 -10.81 -3.53
N ASP A 13 -18.56 -11.62 -3.84
CA ASP A 13 -18.46 -13.09 -3.95
C ASP A 13 -17.38 -13.54 -4.92
N TRP A 14 -17.34 -12.93 -6.11
CA TRP A 14 -16.40 -13.31 -7.15
C TRP A 14 -14.96 -12.97 -6.76
N THR A 15 -14.70 -11.75 -6.26
CA THR A 15 -13.35 -11.34 -5.84
C THR A 15 -12.87 -12.13 -4.63
N SER A 16 -13.78 -12.48 -3.71
CA SER A 16 -13.45 -13.29 -2.53
C SER A 16 -13.07 -14.72 -2.92
N LYS A 17 -13.83 -15.33 -3.85
CA LYS A 17 -13.50 -16.65 -4.40
C LYS A 17 -12.19 -16.61 -5.17
N LEU A 18 -11.97 -15.57 -5.98
CA LEU A 18 -10.72 -15.40 -6.73
C LEU A 18 -9.52 -15.32 -5.77
N HIS A 19 -9.58 -14.50 -4.72
CA HIS A 19 -8.53 -14.40 -3.72
C HIS A 19 -8.24 -15.72 -3.02
N LYS A 20 -9.28 -16.44 -2.57
CA LYS A 20 -9.14 -17.80 -1.99
C LYS A 20 -8.48 -18.79 -2.95
N MET A 21 -8.79 -18.71 -4.24
CA MET A 21 -8.18 -19.56 -5.26
C MET A 21 -6.71 -19.21 -5.57
N LEU A 22 -6.27 -17.99 -5.21
CA LEU A 22 -4.95 -17.44 -5.46
C LEU A 22 -4.08 -17.34 -4.19
N GLU A 23 -4.47 -17.97 -3.08
CA GLU A 23 -3.69 -18.04 -1.83
C GLU A 23 -2.28 -18.62 -2.01
N ARG A 24 -2.04 -19.33 -3.13
CA ARG A 24 -0.73 -19.87 -3.50
C ARG A 24 -0.32 -19.33 -4.87
N PRO A 25 0.98 -19.15 -5.15
CA PRO A 25 1.46 -18.81 -6.49
C PRO A 25 0.93 -19.83 -7.51
N THR A 26 0.11 -19.36 -8.45
CA THR A 26 -0.50 -20.24 -9.47
C THR A 26 -0.46 -19.56 -10.84
N SER A 27 -0.34 -20.38 -11.89
CA SER A 27 -0.54 -19.95 -13.27
C SER A 27 -1.86 -20.53 -13.76
N ARG A 28 -2.81 -19.67 -14.14
CA ARG A 28 -4.15 -20.06 -14.58
C ARG A 28 -4.50 -19.31 -15.86
N PRO A 29 -5.18 -19.95 -16.82
CA PRO A 29 -5.69 -19.25 -17.99
C PRO A 29 -6.73 -18.21 -17.57
N ALA A 30 -6.67 -17.03 -18.17
CA ALA A 30 -7.62 -15.95 -17.95
C ALA A 30 -8.13 -15.41 -19.29
N TRP A 31 -9.42 -15.13 -19.37
CA TRP A 31 -10.01 -14.42 -20.51
C TRP A 31 -9.96 -12.92 -20.26
N ILE A 32 -9.28 -12.21 -21.16
CA ILE A 32 -9.17 -10.76 -21.11
C ILE A 32 -10.06 -10.20 -22.22
N ARG A 33 -10.99 -9.32 -21.85
CA ARG A 33 -11.81 -8.55 -22.80
C ARG A 33 -11.52 -7.07 -22.59
N GLY A 34 -11.03 -6.40 -23.63
CA GLY A 34 -10.64 -4.99 -23.58
C GLY A 34 -9.53 -4.67 -24.60
N PRO A 35 -8.98 -3.44 -24.57
CA PRO A 35 -9.25 -2.39 -23.59
C PRO A 35 -10.62 -1.72 -23.79
N PHE A 36 -11.25 -1.33 -22.69
CA PHE A 36 -12.41 -0.42 -22.72
C PHE A 36 -11.88 1.00 -22.51
N LEU A 37 -12.18 1.89 -23.45
CA LEU A 37 -11.76 3.28 -23.36
C LEU A 37 -12.38 3.93 -22.12
N GLN A 38 -11.55 4.52 -21.27
CA GLN A 38 -12.05 5.32 -20.15
C GLN A 38 -11.94 6.82 -20.46
N THR A 39 -12.65 7.61 -19.68
CA THR A 39 -12.72 9.08 -19.76
C THR A 39 -11.37 9.79 -19.64
N HIS A 40 -10.32 9.11 -19.16
CA HIS A 40 -8.96 9.65 -19.10
C HIS A 40 -8.30 9.86 -20.47
N GLN A 41 -8.90 9.43 -21.59
CA GLN A 41 -8.41 9.81 -22.92
C GLN A 41 -8.39 11.34 -23.13
N ARG A 42 -9.27 12.11 -22.47
CA ARG A 42 -9.20 13.59 -22.55
C ARG A 42 -7.97 14.17 -21.85
N ALA A 43 -7.37 13.44 -20.89
CA ALA A 43 -6.10 13.85 -20.29
C ALA A 43 -4.95 13.80 -21.31
N ILE A 44 -5.13 13.07 -22.43
CA ILE A 44 -4.19 13.03 -23.56
C ILE A 44 -4.19 14.36 -24.33
N ASP A 45 -5.07 15.31 -24.06
CA ASP A 45 -5.03 16.62 -24.73
C ASP A 45 -4.25 17.68 -23.93
N TYR A 46 -3.72 17.35 -22.74
CA TYR A 46 -3.03 18.29 -21.86
C TYR A 46 -1.56 17.89 -21.59
N ASP A 47 -0.65 18.87 -21.64
CA ASP A 47 0.78 18.66 -21.34
C ASP A 47 1.07 18.49 -19.84
N ASN A 48 0.23 19.12 -19.03
CA ASN A 48 0.26 19.09 -17.57
C ASN A 48 -1.02 18.43 -17.04
N VAL A 49 -0.86 17.38 -16.25
CA VAL A 49 -1.99 16.63 -15.67
C VAL A 49 -1.79 16.49 -14.17
N ILE A 50 -2.85 16.73 -13.39
CA ILE A 50 -2.92 16.35 -11.97
C ILE A 50 -3.88 15.16 -11.86
N SER A 51 -3.36 14.00 -11.48
CA SER A 51 -4.15 12.80 -11.22
C SER A 51 -4.40 12.67 -9.73
N VAL A 52 -5.67 12.77 -9.32
CA VAL A 52 -6.08 12.56 -7.93
C VAL A 52 -6.78 11.22 -7.83
N THR A 53 -6.33 10.36 -6.91
CA THR A 53 -6.86 9.00 -6.80
C THR A 53 -6.85 8.48 -5.36
N THR A 54 -7.68 7.47 -5.10
CA THR A 54 -7.83 6.85 -3.79
C THR A 54 -7.72 5.33 -3.85
N GLY A 55 -6.98 4.72 -2.92
CA GLY A 55 -6.88 3.26 -2.78
C GLY A 55 -6.45 2.57 -4.09
N ILE A 56 -7.16 1.51 -4.49
CA ILE A 56 -6.89 0.78 -5.75
C ILE A 56 -7.12 1.61 -7.03
N GLY A 57 -7.74 2.78 -6.92
CA GLY A 57 -7.95 3.69 -8.04
C GLY A 57 -6.65 4.22 -8.65
N ILE A 58 -5.49 3.92 -8.06
CA ILE A 58 -4.18 4.31 -8.60
C ILE A 58 -3.86 3.63 -9.93
N THR A 59 -4.40 2.44 -10.19
CA THR A 59 -4.10 1.66 -11.41
C THR A 59 -4.25 2.46 -12.72
N PRO A 60 -5.37 3.15 -13.01
CA PRO A 60 -5.47 3.98 -14.21
C PRO A 60 -4.48 5.15 -14.24
N ALA A 61 -4.13 5.72 -13.08
CA ALA A 61 -3.12 6.78 -13.00
C ALA A 61 -1.73 6.25 -13.37
N LEU A 62 -1.37 5.03 -12.91
CA LEU A 62 -0.11 4.37 -13.29
C LEU A 62 -0.04 4.07 -14.78
N SER A 63 -1.14 3.61 -15.37
CA SER A 63 -1.20 3.41 -16.82
C SER A 63 -0.96 4.72 -17.57
N LEU A 64 -1.56 5.82 -17.13
CA LEU A 64 -1.35 7.14 -17.74
C LEU A 64 0.12 7.59 -17.62
N MET A 65 0.71 7.44 -16.44
CA MET A 65 2.11 7.81 -16.17
C MET A 65 3.09 6.95 -16.97
N SER A 66 2.85 5.65 -17.08
CA SER A 66 3.70 4.75 -17.89
C SER A 66 3.62 5.06 -19.39
N LEU A 67 2.42 5.37 -19.90
CA LEU A 67 2.21 5.65 -21.32
C LEU A 67 2.69 7.04 -21.75
N HIS A 68 2.54 8.05 -20.89
CA HIS A 68 2.74 9.45 -21.27
C HIS A 68 3.77 10.21 -20.42
N GLY A 69 4.25 9.64 -19.31
CA GLY A 69 5.17 10.31 -18.39
C GLY A 69 6.50 10.72 -19.01
N ALA A 70 6.95 10.05 -20.08
CA ALA A 70 8.17 10.44 -20.80
C ALA A 70 8.03 11.80 -21.52
N ASN A 71 6.82 12.16 -21.96
CA ASN A 71 6.57 13.34 -22.79
C ASN A 71 5.76 14.43 -22.07
N ARG A 72 5.26 14.14 -20.86
CA ARG A 72 4.30 14.99 -20.14
C ARG A 72 4.61 15.05 -18.67
N ARG A 73 4.13 16.13 -18.04
CA ARG A 73 4.19 16.27 -16.59
C ARG A 73 2.88 15.76 -15.99
N ILE A 74 2.94 14.59 -15.35
CA ILE A 74 1.77 13.97 -14.70
C ILE A 74 2.02 13.92 -13.20
N ASN A 75 1.50 14.91 -12.47
CA ASN A 75 1.57 14.92 -11.02
C ASN A 75 0.51 13.98 -10.45
N LEU A 76 0.89 13.16 -9.47
CA LEU A 76 0.02 12.20 -8.80
C LEU A 76 -0.24 12.64 -7.36
N VAL A 77 -1.52 12.71 -6.98
CA VAL A 77 -1.98 12.83 -5.60
C VAL A 77 -2.73 11.55 -5.26
N TRP A 78 -2.12 10.68 -4.46
CA TRP A 78 -2.69 9.39 -4.10
C TRP A 78 -3.01 9.30 -2.62
N ILE A 79 -4.27 9.06 -2.29
CA ILE A 79 -4.72 8.89 -0.90
C ILE A 79 -4.97 7.40 -0.66
N CYS A 80 -4.21 6.78 0.23
CA CYS A 80 -4.33 5.35 0.50
C CYS A 80 -4.40 5.06 2.00
N ARG A 81 -5.16 4.05 2.40
CA ARG A 81 -5.18 3.54 3.79
C ARG A 81 -4.39 2.25 3.96
N ASP A 82 -4.23 1.49 2.88
CA ASP A 82 -3.60 0.17 2.89
C ASP A 82 -2.08 0.32 2.83
N SER A 83 -1.39 -0.11 3.89
CA SER A 83 0.07 -0.06 3.98
C SER A 83 0.75 -0.96 2.95
N SER A 84 0.19 -2.16 2.73
CA SER A 84 0.76 -3.15 1.82
C SER A 84 0.72 -2.66 0.38
N LEU A 85 -0.37 -1.98 0.00
CA LEU A 85 -0.50 -1.40 -1.34
C LEU A 85 0.49 -0.25 -1.57
N VAL A 86 0.68 0.62 -0.57
CA VAL A 86 1.66 1.72 -0.65
C VAL A 86 3.09 1.16 -0.74
N GLU A 87 3.43 0.19 0.11
CA GLU A 87 4.76 -0.46 0.09
C GLU A 87 5.03 -1.15 -1.24
N TYR A 88 4.06 -1.91 -1.75
CA TYR A 88 4.17 -2.54 -3.06
C TYR A 88 4.38 -1.52 -4.18
N PHE A 89 3.66 -0.39 -4.14
CA PHE A 89 3.87 0.70 -5.09
C PHE A 89 5.30 1.25 -5.01
N LEU A 90 5.77 1.59 -3.81
CA LEU A 90 7.10 2.16 -3.59
C LEU A 90 8.23 1.21 -4.00
N THR A 91 8.11 -0.09 -3.72
CA THR A 91 9.18 -1.05 -4.01
C THR A 91 9.15 -1.59 -5.44
N SER A 92 7.96 -1.86 -5.99
CA SER A 92 7.83 -2.59 -7.26
C SER A 92 7.45 -1.72 -8.47
N MET A 93 6.76 -0.59 -8.25
CA MET A 93 6.20 0.22 -9.34
C MET A 93 6.97 1.52 -9.59
N VAL A 94 7.50 2.16 -8.54
CA VAL A 94 8.27 3.41 -8.63
C VAL A 94 9.44 3.34 -9.64
N PRO A 95 10.27 2.26 -9.66
CA PRO A 95 11.41 2.20 -10.59
C PRO A 95 11.04 2.22 -12.08
N SER A 96 9.79 1.89 -12.43
CA SER A 96 9.34 1.74 -13.83
C SER A 96 8.29 2.77 -14.25
N ALA A 97 7.49 3.31 -13.33
CA ALA A 97 6.36 4.20 -13.64
C ALA A 97 6.71 5.71 -13.60
N LEU A 98 7.85 6.09 -13.01
CA LEU A 98 8.20 7.49 -12.75
C LEU A 98 9.41 7.94 -13.58
N THR A 99 9.18 8.16 -14.86
CA THR A 99 10.20 8.59 -15.82
C THR A 99 10.37 10.10 -15.91
N SER A 100 9.44 10.89 -15.37
CA SER A 100 9.48 12.35 -15.44
C SER A 100 10.05 12.94 -14.15
N PRO A 101 11.29 13.47 -14.15
CA PRO A 101 11.87 14.10 -12.96
C PRO A 101 11.11 15.37 -12.53
N ASN A 102 10.32 15.95 -13.44
CA ASN A 102 9.53 17.16 -13.19
C ASN A 102 8.12 16.86 -12.67
N ALA A 103 7.70 15.60 -12.61
CA ALA A 103 6.39 15.19 -12.10
C ALA A 103 6.47 14.83 -10.62
N LEU A 104 5.56 15.39 -9.81
CA LEU A 104 5.47 15.10 -8.38
C LEU A 104 4.55 13.94 -8.10
N THR A 105 4.95 13.06 -7.19
CA THR A 105 4.09 12.01 -6.62
C THR A 105 3.93 12.25 -5.13
N LEU A 106 2.71 12.61 -4.73
CA LEU A 106 2.33 12.89 -3.35
C LEU A 106 1.44 11.75 -2.85
N ILE A 107 1.92 10.98 -1.89
CA ILE A 107 1.19 9.86 -1.29
C ILE A 107 0.72 10.27 0.10
N TYR A 108 -0.58 10.35 0.29
CA TYR A 108 -1.22 10.62 1.58
C TYR A 108 -1.70 9.32 2.20
N PHE A 109 -0.92 8.81 3.14
CA PHE A 109 -1.23 7.60 3.87
C PHE A 109 -2.13 7.89 5.07
N THR A 110 -3.33 7.34 5.04
CA THR A 110 -4.39 7.53 6.05
C THR A 110 -4.60 6.30 6.93
N GLY A 111 -3.71 5.30 6.84
CA GLY A 111 -3.74 4.12 7.67
C GLY A 111 -3.07 4.34 9.03
N ASN A 112 -3.39 3.45 9.96
CA ASN A 112 -2.85 3.50 11.33
C ASN A 112 -1.57 2.67 11.49
N LEU A 113 -1.28 1.79 10.52
CA LEU A 113 -0.11 0.92 10.55
C LEU A 113 1.10 1.65 10.00
N GLY A 114 2.27 1.43 10.61
CA GLY A 114 3.53 1.94 10.08
C GLY A 114 3.77 1.55 8.61
N LEU A 115 4.49 2.36 7.83
CA LEU A 115 4.90 2.05 6.45
C LEU A 115 6.37 1.65 6.41
N LYS A 116 6.72 0.68 5.55
CA LYS A 116 8.10 0.36 5.19
C LYS A 116 8.50 1.15 3.96
N ILE A 117 9.16 2.27 4.17
CA ILE A 117 9.56 3.17 3.09
C ILE A 117 11.02 2.85 2.70
N PRO A 118 11.34 2.63 1.41
CA PRO A 118 12.72 2.50 0.95
C PRO A 118 13.55 3.75 1.27
N ASP A 119 14.82 3.59 1.63
CA ASP A 119 15.71 4.72 1.95
C ASP A 119 16.05 5.56 0.71
N ASP A 120 16.02 4.95 -0.47
CA ASP A 120 16.44 5.49 -1.76
C ASP A 120 15.27 6.00 -2.61
N LEU A 121 14.26 6.62 -1.98
CA LEU A 121 13.16 7.22 -2.73
C LEU A 121 13.64 8.36 -3.64
N PRO A 122 13.15 8.40 -4.90
CA PRO A 122 13.35 9.54 -5.78
C PRO A 122 12.88 10.86 -5.15
N ALA A 123 13.60 11.95 -5.43
CA ALA A 123 13.36 13.26 -4.84
C ALA A 123 12.00 13.88 -5.17
N ASN A 124 11.30 13.34 -6.17
CA ASN A 124 9.97 13.77 -6.61
C ASN A 124 8.84 12.93 -6.00
N ILE A 125 9.13 12.00 -5.09
CA ILE A 125 8.15 11.21 -4.36
C ILE A 125 8.13 11.61 -2.90
N HIS A 126 6.94 11.92 -2.40
CA HIS A 126 6.73 12.34 -1.02
C HIS A 126 5.60 11.54 -0.40
N VAL A 127 5.82 11.05 0.81
CA VAL A 127 4.83 10.28 1.59
C VAL A 127 4.48 11.09 2.84
N PHE A 128 3.19 11.37 3.01
CA PHE A 128 2.64 12.14 4.11
C PHE A 128 1.68 11.27 4.92
N SER A 129 1.60 11.51 6.22
CA SER A 129 0.57 10.91 7.08
C SER A 129 -0.68 11.79 7.13
N GLY A 130 -1.86 11.19 7.05
CA GLY A 130 -3.14 11.89 7.17
C GLY A 130 -3.81 12.19 5.83
N ARG A 131 -4.86 13.01 5.88
CA ARG A 131 -5.64 13.41 4.70
C ARG A 131 -5.10 14.73 4.14
N PRO A 132 -5.01 14.89 2.81
CA PRO A 132 -4.60 16.16 2.22
C PRO A 132 -5.70 17.21 2.35
N ASP A 133 -5.28 18.46 2.51
CA ASP A 133 -6.09 19.58 2.05
C ASP A 133 -5.95 19.69 0.53
N LEU A 134 -6.91 19.10 -0.19
CA LEU A 134 -6.87 19.02 -1.65
C LEU A 134 -6.86 20.40 -2.32
N GLU A 135 -7.50 21.40 -1.73
CA GLU A 135 -7.54 22.75 -2.30
C GLU A 135 -6.12 23.34 -2.34
N HIS A 136 -5.45 23.35 -1.19
CA HIS A 136 -4.07 23.83 -1.09
C HIS A 136 -3.09 22.99 -1.90
N VAL A 137 -3.24 21.67 -1.91
CA VAL A 137 -2.38 20.77 -2.69
C VAL A 137 -2.51 21.04 -4.19
N ILE A 138 -3.73 21.12 -4.71
CA ILE A 138 -3.97 21.35 -6.13
C ILE A 138 -3.48 22.74 -6.55
N ILE A 139 -3.77 23.79 -5.76
CA ILE A 139 -3.28 25.14 -6.05
C ILE A 139 -1.75 25.19 -6.05
N GLY A 140 -1.09 24.54 -5.07
CA GLY A 140 0.37 24.44 -5.00
C GLY A 140 0.97 23.71 -6.20
N LEU A 141 0.33 22.62 -6.66
CA LEU A 141 0.75 21.91 -7.87
C LEU A 141 0.59 22.78 -9.12
N VAL A 142 -0.53 23.48 -9.28
CA VAL A 142 -0.75 24.42 -10.39
C VAL A 142 0.31 25.51 -10.40
N TYR A 143 0.57 26.13 -9.24
CA TYR A 143 1.62 27.13 -9.11
C TYR A 143 3.00 26.58 -9.49
N SER A 144 3.37 25.37 -9.07
CA SER A 144 4.63 24.74 -9.45
C SER A 144 4.70 24.37 -10.94
N MET A 145 3.56 24.10 -11.58
CA MET A 145 3.47 23.88 -13.01
C MET A 145 3.72 25.17 -13.80
N GLU A 146 3.10 26.27 -13.40
CA GLU A 146 3.21 27.55 -14.10
C GLU A 146 4.55 28.27 -13.85
N SER A 147 5.05 28.21 -12.62
CA SER A 147 6.28 28.93 -12.24
C SER A 147 7.57 28.20 -12.62
N GLY A 148 7.51 26.87 -12.84
CA GLY A 148 8.69 26.03 -13.03
C GLY A 148 9.53 25.83 -11.76
N GLU A 149 9.24 26.54 -10.67
CA GLU A 149 9.88 26.35 -9.36
C GLU A 149 9.14 25.27 -8.57
N MET A 150 9.89 24.25 -8.12
CA MET A 150 9.36 23.18 -7.29
C MET A 150 9.58 23.53 -5.81
N ARG A 151 8.56 24.07 -5.15
CA ARG A 151 8.65 24.51 -3.75
C ARG A 151 8.13 23.46 -2.77
N VAL A 152 8.57 22.21 -2.93
CA VAL A 152 8.13 21.12 -2.04
C VAL A 152 8.46 21.41 -0.58
N GLY A 153 9.59 22.07 -0.29
CA GLY A 153 9.95 22.46 1.07
C GLY A 153 9.00 23.47 1.72
N GLU A 154 8.46 24.42 0.95
CA GLU A 154 7.44 25.36 1.46
C GLU A 154 6.10 24.64 1.63
N LEU A 155 5.78 23.70 0.75
CA LEU A 155 4.55 22.91 0.77
C LEU A 155 4.54 21.87 1.91
N ALA A 156 5.70 21.30 2.26
CA ALA A 156 5.87 20.38 3.39
C ALA A 156 5.50 21.02 4.73
N SER A 157 5.65 22.34 4.87
CA SER A 157 5.22 23.05 6.08
C SER A 157 3.69 23.09 6.26
N TYR A 158 2.94 23.00 5.16
CA TYR A 158 1.47 22.91 5.17
C TYR A 158 0.94 21.47 5.23
N TRP A 159 1.74 20.48 4.83
CA TRP A 159 1.28 19.12 4.54
C TRP A 159 1.64 18.09 5.63
N GLY A 160 2.25 18.55 6.72
CA GLY A 160 2.77 17.71 7.81
C GLY A 160 4.15 17.16 7.47
N GLU A 161 4.96 16.91 8.51
CA GLU A 161 6.24 16.23 8.33
C GLU A 161 6.02 14.91 7.58
N VAL A 162 6.92 14.62 6.65
CA VAL A 162 7.09 13.27 6.10
C VAL A 162 7.37 12.39 7.30
N THR A 163 6.35 11.71 7.80
CA THR A 163 6.54 10.67 8.79
C THR A 163 7.24 9.54 8.05
N ARG A 164 8.58 9.64 7.96
CA ARG A 164 9.43 8.49 7.77
C ARG A 164 9.18 7.65 9.00
N ILE A 165 8.20 6.75 8.87
CA ILE A 165 8.11 5.62 9.74
C ILE A 165 9.39 4.88 9.42
N GLU A 166 10.39 5.03 10.29
CA GLU A 166 11.58 4.21 10.21
C GLU A 166 11.12 2.76 10.08
N PRO A 167 11.90 1.89 9.43
CA PRO A 167 11.71 0.45 9.57
C PRO A 167 11.90 0.11 11.05
N ALA A 168 10.88 0.39 11.87
CA ALA A 168 10.86 0.10 13.28
C ALA A 168 11.20 -1.37 13.35
N ALA A 169 12.26 -1.70 14.11
CA ALA A 169 12.64 -3.07 14.43
C ALA A 169 11.35 -3.87 14.51
N MET A 170 11.11 -4.70 13.48
CA MET A 170 9.76 -5.10 13.11
C MET A 170 9.17 -5.88 14.28
N ASP A 171 8.48 -5.17 15.16
CA ASP A 171 7.99 -5.79 16.37
C ASP A 171 7.02 -6.86 15.88
N SER A 172 7.15 -8.06 16.43
CA SER A 172 6.35 -9.20 16.01
C SER A 172 4.86 -8.84 16.05
N MET A 173 4.48 -7.92 16.95
CA MET A 173 3.17 -7.29 17.03
C MET A 173 2.73 -6.56 15.75
N ASN A 174 3.57 -5.71 15.13
CA ASN A 174 3.21 -5.00 13.90
C ASN A 174 3.03 -5.96 12.72
N THR A 175 3.78 -7.05 12.69
CA THR A 175 3.62 -8.10 11.67
C THR A 175 2.30 -8.84 11.86
N VAL A 176 1.96 -9.19 13.10
CA VAL A 176 0.68 -9.83 13.44
C VAL A 176 -0.49 -8.91 13.12
N LEU A 177 -0.43 -7.64 13.51
CA LEU A 177 -1.48 -6.65 13.19
C LEU A 177 -1.68 -6.50 11.67
N ARG A 178 -0.60 -6.51 10.88
CA ARG A 178 -0.69 -6.51 9.42
C ARG A 178 -1.35 -7.78 8.89
N LEU A 179 -0.96 -8.96 9.38
CA LEU A 179 -1.59 -10.21 8.98
C LEU A 179 -3.08 -10.23 9.30
N LEU A 180 -3.48 -9.69 10.46
CA LEU A 180 -4.88 -9.58 10.86
C LEU A 180 -5.72 -8.64 9.98
N THR A 181 -5.11 -7.75 9.19
CA THR A 181 -5.85 -6.96 8.19
C THR A 181 -6.26 -7.75 6.95
N VAL A 182 -5.59 -8.87 6.69
CA VAL A 182 -5.78 -9.69 5.47
C VAL A 182 -6.40 -11.04 5.79
N TYR A 183 -6.01 -11.64 6.91
CA TYR A 183 -6.37 -12.97 7.33
C TYR A 183 -7.11 -12.93 8.66
N ASN A 184 -8.11 -13.78 8.83
CA ASN A 184 -8.67 -14.00 10.16
C ASN A 184 -7.72 -14.85 11.02
N VAL A 185 -7.95 -14.83 12.34
CA VAL A 185 -7.08 -15.53 13.31
C VAL A 185 -6.93 -17.03 12.99
N ASN A 186 -7.99 -17.67 12.53
CA ASN A 186 -7.97 -19.10 12.19
C ASN A 186 -7.12 -19.37 10.95
N GLU A 187 -7.17 -18.50 9.94
CA GLU A 187 -6.31 -18.58 8.75
C GLU A 187 -4.84 -18.41 9.14
N ILE A 188 -4.51 -17.39 9.95
CA ILE A 188 -3.15 -17.17 10.45
C ILE A 188 -2.64 -18.40 11.20
N TYR A 189 -3.47 -18.95 12.10
CA TYR A 189 -3.14 -20.15 12.87
C TYR A 189 -2.91 -21.37 11.98
N ASN A 190 -3.83 -21.65 11.06
CA ASN A 190 -3.74 -22.81 10.16
C ASN A 190 -2.52 -22.71 9.24
N THR A 191 -2.25 -21.53 8.68
CA THR A 191 -1.07 -21.28 7.84
C THR A 191 0.22 -21.47 8.65
N ALA A 192 0.30 -20.91 9.86
CA ALA A 192 1.47 -21.11 10.74
C ALA A 192 1.69 -22.59 11.09
N LEU A 193 0.60 -23.35 11.25
CA LEU A 193 0.63 -24.77 11.57
C LEU A 193 1.07 -25.63 10.37
N GLU A 194 0.66 -25.28 9.15
CA GLU A 194 1.17 -25.89 7.91
C GLU A 194 2.68 -25.66 7.76
N PHE A 195 3.14 -24.42 7.89
CA PHE A 195 4.58 -24.10 7.82
C PHE A 195 5.40 -24.79 8.91
N SER A 196 4.86 -24.91 10.13
CA SER A 196 5.53 -25.61 11.23
C SER A 196 5.68 -27.12 10.96
N ARG A 197 4.66 -27.74 10.35
CA ARG A 197 4.71 -29.15 9.93
C ARG A 197 5.75 -29.36 8.82
N GLU A 198 5.82 -28.47 7.84
CA GLU A 198 6.86 -28.51 6.80
C GLU A 198 8.27 -28.25 7.34
N ALA A 199 8.43 -27.38 8.33
CA ALA A 199 9.72 -27.14 8.99
C ALA A 199 10.18 -28.34 9.83
N SER A 200 9.24 -29.02 10.51
CA SER A 200 9.51 -30.22 11.31
C SER A 200 9.95 -31.42 10.47
N THR A 201 9.56 -31.47 9.20
CA THR A 201 9.97 -32.52 8.25
C THR A 201 11.34 -32.24 7.60
N LYS A 202 11.81 -30.98 7.60
CA LYS A 202 13.11 -30.59 7.03
C LYS A 202 14.21 -30.42 8.07
N THR A 203 13.86 -30.22 9.34
CA THR A 203 14.81 -30.06 10.45
C THR A 203 14.13 -30.49 11.75
N ASN A 204 14.85 -31.23 12.61
CA ASN A 204 14.43 -31.54 13.99
C ASN A 204 14.36 -30.26 14.84
N ILE A 205 13.36 -29.41 14.58
CA ILE A 205 13.08 -28.21 15.37
C ILE A 205 12.02 -28.58 16.40
N SER A 206 12.35 -28.40 17.67
CA SER A 206 11.48 -28.69 18.80
C SER A 206 10.24 -27.79 18.80
N LEU A 207 9.06 -28.42 18.76
CA LEU A 207 7.73 -27.80 18.93
C LEU A 207 7.58 -27.00 20.24
N SER A 208 8.48 -27.20 21.21
CA SER A 208 8.48 -26.45 22.47
C SER A 208 8.72 -24.95 22.29
N GLY A 209 9.46 -24.53 21.26
CA GLY A 209 9.77 -23.12 21.02
C GLY A 209 8.57 -22.31 20.50
N LEU A 210 7.74 -22.91 19.63
CA LEU A 210 6.55 -22.26 19.09
C LEU A 210 5.46 -22.14 20.17
N HIS A 211 5.29 -23.20 20.99
CA HIS A 211 4.36 -23.16 22.11
C HIS A 211 4.77 -22.10 23.15
N ALA A 212 6.09 -21.98 23.43
CA ALA A 212 6.61 -20.93 24.30
C ALA A 212 6.35 -19.53 23.74
N ALA A 213 6.54 -19.30 22.43
CA ALA A 213 6.26 -18.00 21.80
C ALA A 213 4.76 -17.64 21.81
N ILE A 214 3.88 -18.63 21.58
CA ILE A 214 2.42 -18.43 21.66
C ILE A 214 1.97 -18.17 23.10
N CYS A 215 2.53 -18.88 24.09
CA CYS A 215 2.27 -18.63 25.50
C CYS A 215 2.83 -17.28 25.98
N GLU A 216 3.99 -16.85 25.46
CA GLU A 216 4.56 -15.54 25.76
C GLU A 216 3.73 -14.41 25.15
N LEU A 217 3.23 -14.60 23.91
CA LEU A 217 2.26 -13.70 23.28
C LEU A 217 0.98 -13.63 24.11
N SER A 218 0.39 -14.77 24.49
CA SER A 218 -0.82 -14.82 25.32
C SER A 218 -0.63 -14.15 26.69
N ASN A 219 0.54 -14.28 27.32
CA ASN A 219 0.86 -13.64 28.59
C ASN A 219 1.12 -12.13 28.45
N LYS A 220 1.72 -11.68 27.34
CA LYS A 220 1.86 -10.25 27.01
C LYS A 220 0.53 -9.59 26.66
N PHE A 221 -0.42 -10.31 26.05
CA PHE A 221 -1.77 -9.81 25.81
C PHE A 221 -2.59 -9.62 27.10
N CYS A 222 -2.30 -10.38 28.17
CA CYS A 222 -3.02 -10.25 29.44
C CYS A 222 -2.55 -9.09 30.34
N THR A 223 -1.40 -8.46 30.07
CA THR A 223 -0.82 -7.44 30.96
C THR A 223 -1.01 -6.00 30.48
N ASP A 224 -1.49 -5.78 29.26
CA ASP A 224 -1.73 -4.45 28.70
C ASP A 224 -3.21 -4.23 28.36
N PHE A 225 -3.99 -3.85 29.37
CA PHE A 225 -5.43 -3.58 29.26
C PHE A 225 -5.75 -2.50 28.20
N ALA A 226 -4.87 -1.54 27.96
CA ALA A 226 -5.08 -0.50 26.95
C ALA A 226 -5.00 -1.03 25.51
N THR A 227 -4.27 -2.13 25.30
CA THR A 227 -4.16 -2.82 24.02
C THR A 227 -5.29 -3.83 23.83
N LEU A 228 -5.78 -4.46 24.91
CA LEU A 228 -7.02 -5.25 24.91
C LEU A 228 -8.24 -4.40 24.55
N ASP A 229 -8.38 -3.18 25.08
CA ASP A 229 -9.49 -2.29 24.71
C ASP A 229 -9.48 -1.90 23.23
N LYS A 230 -8.29 -1.77 22.60
CA LYS A 230 -8.17 -1.54 21.15
C LYS A 230 -8.49 -2.78 20.32
N LEU A 231 -8.14 -3.96 20.82
CA LEU A 231 -8.50 -5.26 20.23
C LEU A 231 -10.02 -5.50 20.34
N PHE A 232 -10.62 -5.27 21.51
CA PHE A 232 -12.06 -5.37 21.70
C PHE A 232 -12.83 -4.32 20.90
N ALA A 233 -12.35 -3.08 20.77
CA ALA A 233 -12.94 -2.08 19.88
C ALA A 233 -12.84 -2.43 18.37
N LEU A 234 -11.96 -3.36 18.00
CA LEU A 234 -11.90 -3.97 16.66
C LEU A 234 -12.89 -5.13 16.51
N PHE A 235 -13.23 -5.83 17.61
CA PHE A 235 -14.26 -6.88 17.65
C PHE A 235 -15.70 -6.32 17.75
N ASP A 236 -15.90 -5.15 18.34
CA ASP A 236 -17.22 -4.52 18.56
C ASP A 236 -17.82 -3.84 17.31
N LYS A 237 -17.23 -4.05 16.13
CA LYS A 237 -17.72 -3.52 14.84
C LYS A 237 -18.44 -4.55 13.96
N ASP A 238 -18.52 -5.79 14.41
CA ASP A 238 -19.16 -6.90 13.71
C ASP A 238 -20.37 -7.49 14.48
N GLU A 239 -21.17 -6.64 15.12
CA GLU A 239 -22.61 -6.90 15.39
C GLU A 239 -23.51 -5.95 14.59
#